data_AF-A0A3B8P6M7-F1
#
_entry.id   AF-A0A3B8P6M7-F1
#
_cell.length_a   1.000
_cell.length_b   1.000
_cell.length_c   1.000
_cell.angle_alpha   90.00
_cell.angle_beta   90.00
_cell.angle_gamma   90.00
#
_symmetry.space_group_name_H-M   'P 1'
#
loop_
_entity.id
_entity.type
_entity.pdbx_description
1 polymer ?
#
loop_
_entity_poly.entity_id
_entity_poly.type
_entity_poly.pdbx_seq_one_letter_code
_entity_poly.pdbx_strand_id
1 'polypeptide(L)'
;QQWPHWFEQAPPSPCPQYHRARRRGHEDCWCYWQVSPGVWWNQWKEACAEPRLLEVFARLPRTVYKVEADTRMLALYWSERGDETVLQDIAYAFETLA
;
A
#
# COMPACT_ATOMS: atom_id res chain seq x y z
N GLN A 1 0.59 13.72 4.18
CA GLN A 1 -0.41 12.69 3.85
C GLN A 1 -1.57 13.39 3.17
N GLN A 2 -1.83 13.11 1.90
CA GLN A 2 -3.02 13.61 1.21
C GLN A 2 -3.88 12.40 0.86
N TRP A 3 -5.05 12.32 1.48
CA TRP A 3 -6.04 11.28 1.23
C TRP A 3 -7.01 11.78 0.15
N PRO A 4 -7.39 10.96 -0.83
CA PRO A 4 -8.42 11.35 -1.79
C PRO A 4 -9.72 11.66 -1.07
N HIS A 5 -10.45 12.68 -1.52
CA HIS A 5 -11.74 13.06 -0.94
C HIS A 5 -12.80 11.95 -1.04
N TRP A 6 -12.62 11.02 -1.98
CA TRP A 6 -13.49 9.86 -2.18
C TRP A 6 -13.12 8.66 -1.30
N PHE A 7 -12.01 8.71 -0.56
CA PHE A 7 -11.58 7.60 0.29
C PHE A 7 -12.35 7.65 1.62
N GLU A 8 -13.37 6.81 1.74
CA GLU A 8 -14.30 6.82 2.88
C GLU A 8 -13.73 6.18 4.15
N GLN A 9 -12.74 5.29 4.02
CA GLN A 9 -12.06 4.76 5.19
C GLN A 9 -11.28 5.90 5.85
N ALA A 10 -11.57 6.18 7.11
CA ALA A 10 -10.82 7.16 7.89
C ALA A 10 -9.58 6.49 8.51
N PRO A 11 -8.37 6.61 7.90
CA PRO A 11 -7.16 6.18 8.58
C PRO A 11 -6.96 7.02 9.85
N PRO A 12 -6.21 6.51 10.84
CA PRO A 12 -5.85 7.33 12.00
C PRO A 12 -5.11 8.59 11.55
N SER A 13 -5.24 9.67 12.32
CA SER A 13 -4.52 10.93 12.07
C SER A 13 -3.67 11.29 13.27
N PRO A 14 -2.32 11.21 13.17
CA PRO A 14 -1.55 10.83 11.98
C PRO A 14 -1.65 9.33 11.65
N CYS A 15 -1.57 8.96 10.37
CA CYS A 15 -1.47 7.56 9.98
C CYS A 15 0.00 7.16 9.95
N PRO A 16 0.43 6.12 10.69
CA PRO A 16 1.77 5.57 10.57
C PRO A 16 2.12 5.21 9.14
N GLN A 17 3.39 5.42 8.79
CA GLN A 17 3.92 5.21 7.45
C GLN A 17 5.33 4.61 7.54
N TYR A 18 5.60 3.57 6.77
CA TYR A 18 6.95 3.01 6.61
C TYR A 18 7.41 3.17 5.18
N HIS A 19 8.69 3.48 5.03
CA HIS A 19 9.32 3.76 3.75
C HIS A 19 10.51 2.84 3.56
N ARG A 20 10.65 2.28 2.35
CA ARG A 20 11.83 1.51 1.94
C ARG A 20 12.32 2.03 0.59
N ALA A 21 13.63 2.17 0.46
CA ALA A 21 14.23 2.50 -0.82
C ALA A 21 14.04 1.34 -1.81
N ARG A 22 13.69 1.68 -3.05
CA ARG A 22 13.59 0.74 -4.16
C ARG A 22 14.95 0.53 -4.81
N ARG A 23 15.13 -0.65 -5.41
CA ARG A 23 16.32 -0.98 -6.19
C ARG A 23 16.40 -0.11 -7.43
N ARG A 24 17.62 0.16 -7.88
CA ARG A 24 17.85 0.94 -9.11
C ARG A 24 17.26 0.20 -10.31
N GLY A 25 16.54 0.93 -11.17
CA GLY A 25 15.92 0.39 -12.40
C GLY A 25 14.39 0.43 -12.40
N HIS A 26 13.76 0.80 -11.29
CA HIS A 26 12.33 1.07 -11.26
C HIS A 26 11.98 2.38 -11.97
N GLU A 27 11.15 2.28 -13.00
CA GLU A 27 10.59 3.41 -13.75
C GLU A 27 9.08 3.59 -13.49
N ASP A 28 8.45 2.59 -12.89
CA ASP A 28 7.04 2.58 -12.55
C ASP A 28 6.74 3.45 -11.32
N CYS A 29 5.70 4.27 -11.41
CA CYS A 29 5.13 5.04 -10.31
C CYS A 29 3.64 4.71 -10.19
N TRP A 30 3.18 4.43 -8.98
CA TRP A 30 1.78 4.08 -8.73
C TRP A 30 1.39 4.38 -7.29
N CYS A 31 0.09 4.54 -7.07
CA CYS A 31 -0.48 4.79 -5.76
C CYS A 31 -1.85 4.16 -5.68
N TYR A 32 -2.04 3.28 -4.70
CA TYR A 32 -3.28 2.56 -4.48
C TYR A 32 -3.78 2.72 -3.05
N TRP A 33 -5.10 2.78 -2.91
CA TRP A 33 -5.82 2.83 -1.65
C TRP A 33 -6.69 1.59 -1.51
N GLN A 34 -6.64 0.94 -0.34
CA GLN A 34 -7.49 -0.22 -0.05
C GLN A 34 -8.89 0.28 0.31
N VAL A 35 -9.82 0.31 -0.65
CA VAL A 35 -11.17 0.86 -0.46
C VAL A 35 -12.12 -0.10 0.26
N SER A 36 -11.82 -1.40 0.19
CA SER A 36 -12.35 -2.44 1.07
C SER A 36 -11.29 -3.56 1.16
N PRO A 37 -11.35 -4.49 2.13
CA PRO A 37 -10.33 -5.52 2.30
C PRO A 37 -10.08 -6.30 0.99
N GLY A 38 -8.85 -6.25 0.47
CA GLY A 38 -8.43 -6.86 -0.79
C GLY A 38 -8.80 -6.09 -2.07
N VAL A 39 -9.54 -4.98 -1.98
CA VAL A 39 -9.93 -4.16 -3.14
C VAL A 39 -9.14 -2.86 -3.14
N TRP A 40 -8.35 -2.67 -4.20
CA TRP A 40 -7.40 -1.58 -4.31
C TRP A 40 -7.69 -0.70 -5.51
N TRP A 41 -7.87 0.60 -5.28
CA TRP A 41 -8.13 1.59 -6.33
C TRP A 41 -7.01 2.60 -6.45
N ASN A 42 -6.72 3.05 -7.68
CA ASN A 42 -5.81 4.16 -7.94
C ASN A 42 -6.49 5.52 -7.72
N GLN A 43 -5.78 6.61 -8.03
CA GLN A 43 -6.27 7.99 -7.87
C GLN A 43 -7.51 8.32 -8.73
N TRP A 44 -7.73 7.54 -9.78
CA TRP A 44 -8.85 7.65 -10.71
C TRP A 44 -10.02 6.71 -10.39
N LYS A 45 -9.96 6.01 -9.23
CA LYS A 45 -10.93 5.00 -8.78
C LYS A 45 -10.98 3.76 -9.69
N GLU A 46 -9.88 3.45 -10.35
CA GLU A 46 -9.75 2.24 -11.16
C GLU A 46 -9.13 1.12 -10.32
N ALA A 47 -9.67 -0.09 -10.45
CA ALA A 47 -9.13 -1.26 -9.76
C ALA A 47 -7.69 -1.55 -10.21
N CYS A 48 -6.85 -1.98 -9.27
CA CYS A 48 -5.53 -2.50 -9.59
C CYS A 48 -5.66 -3.67 -10.57
N ALA A 49 -5.04 -3.55 -11.74
CA ALA A 49 -5.06 -4.58 -12.78
C ALA A 49 -3.71 -5.29 -12.94
N GLU A 50 -2.67 -4.80 -12.26
CA GLU A 50 -1.29 -5.29 -12.42
C GLU A 50 -1.11 -6.60 -11.62
N PRO A 51 -0.88 -7.76 -12.27
CA PRO A 51 -0.88 -9.06 -11.59
C PRO A 51 0.11 -9.15 -10.44
N ARG A 52 1.32 -8.60 -10.61
CA ARG A 52 2.37 -8.56 -9.57
C ARG A 52 1.91 -7.79 -8.33
N LEU A 53 1.20 -6.69 -8.51
CA LEU A 53 0.69 -5.89 -7.39
C LEU A 53 -0.48 -6.61 -6.71
N LEU A 54 -1.39 -7.20 -7.50
CA LEU A 54 -2.53 -7.95 -6.98
C LEU A 54 -2.10 -9.14 -6.09
N GLU A 55 -1.09 -9.89 -6.49
CA GLU A 55 -0.54 -10.99 -5.68
C GLU A 55 -0.06 -10.51 -4.31
N VAL A 56 0.68 -9.41 -4.28
CA VAL A 56 1.18 -8.82 -3.03
C VAL A 56 0.04 -8.22 -2.21
N PHE A 57 -0.87 -7.49 -2.85
CA PHE A 57 -1.98 -6.81 -2.21
C PHE A 57 -3.01 -7.76 -1.60
N ALA A 58 -3.16 -8.98 -2.15
CA ALA A 58 -4.01 -10.01 -1.58
C ALA A 58 -3.55 -10.48 -0.19
N ARG A 59 -2.27 -10.31 0.15
CA ARG A 59 -1.71 -10.64 1.47
C ARG A 59 -1.78 -9.49 2.47
N LEU A 60 -1.96 -8.25 2.00
CA LEU A 60 -1.96 -7.10 2.88
C LEU A 60 -3.22 -7.11 3.76
N PRO A 61 -3.07 -6.86 5.08
CA PRO A 61 -4.23 -6.86 5.96
C PRO A 61 -5.11 -5.64 5.71
N ARG A 62 -6.38 -5.74 6.14
CA ARG A 62 -7.35 -4.62 6.10
C ARG A 62 -6.88 -3.35 6.82
N THR A 63 -5.87 -3.47 7.70
CA THR A 63 -5.30 -2.39 8.48
C THR A 63 -4.33 -1.53 7.68
N VAL A 64 -3.98 -1.94 6.46
CA VAL A 64 -3.23 -1.14 5.48
C VAL A 64 -4.20 -0.29 4.67
N TYR A 65 -3.99 1.01 4.60
CA TYR A 65 -4.90 1.93 3.91
C TYR A 65 -4.40 2.34 2.54
N LYS A 66 -3.08 2.44 2.37
CA LYS A 66 -2.44 2.95 1.16
C LYS A 66 -1.08 2.29 0.95
N VAL A 67 -0.76 2.05 -0.32
CA VAL A 67 0.60 1.71 -0.78
C VAL A 67 0.92 2.60 -1.97
N GLU A 68 2.10 3.20 -1.98
CA GLU A 68 2.57 3.99 -3.10
C GLU A 68 4.03 3.72 -3.39
N ALA A 69 4.38 3.78 -4.67
CA ALA A 69 5.75 3.70 -5.11
C ALA A 69 6.05 4.83 -6.09
N ASP A 70 7.17 5.50 -5.87
CA ASP A 70 7.84 6.28 -6.90
C ASP A 70 9.07 5.50 -7.41
N THR A 71 9.90 6.11 -8.26
CA THR A 71 11.09 5.43 -8.83
C THR A 71 12.17 5.10 -7.80
N ARG A 72 12.07 5.60 -6.57
CA ARG A 72 13.12 5.53 -5.53
C ARG A 72 12.62 4.93 -4.22
N MET A 73 11.33 5.03 -3.92
CA MET A 73 10.76 4.71 -2.62
C MET A 73 9.46 3.94 -2.79
N LEU A 74 9.27 2.94 -1.94
CA LEU A 74 8.00 2.29 -1.67
C LEU A 74 7.56 2.72 -0.28
N ALA A 75 6.29 3.09 -0.12
CA ALA A 75 5.70 3.47 1.15
C ALA A 75 4.38 2.75 1.38
N LEU A 76 4.14 2.37 2.64
CA LEU A 76 2.91 1.71 3.09
C LEU A 76 2.39 2.42 4.34
N TYR A 77 1.07 2.62 4.40
CA TYR A 77 0.37 3.34 5.46
C TYR A 77 -0.59 2.39 6.18
N TRP A 78 -0.46 2.22 7.49
CA TRP A 78 -1.28 1.28 8.25
C TRP A 78 -1.56 1.75 9.68
N SER A 79 -2.55 1.14 10.34
CA SER A 79 -2.98 1.53 11.70
C SER A 79 -2.10 1.06 12.86
N GLU A 80 -0.95 0.41 12.60
CA GLU A 80 -0.11 -0.28 13.61
C GLU A 80 -0.85 -1.29 14.51
N ARG A 81 -2.04 -1.75 14.08
CA ARG A 81 -2.81 -2.77 14.78
C ARG A 81 -2.65 -4.13 14.12
N GLY A 82 -2.48 -5.15 14.95
CA GLY A 82 -2.44 -6.56 14.56
C GLY A 82 -1.33 -7.34 15.26
N ASP A 83 -1.25 -8.62 14.94
CA ASP A 83 -0.24 -9.53 15.47
C ASP A 83 0.98 -9.62 14.54
N GLU A 84 1.98 -10.42 14.90
CA GLU A 84 3.24 -10.57 14.15
C GLU A 84 3.04 -10.88 12.66
N THR A 85 1.98 -11.61 12.30
CA THR A 85 1.64 -11.95 10.91
C THR A 85 1.43 -10.70 10.04
N VAL A 86 0.90 -9.61 10.62
CA VAL A 86 0.74 -8.32 9.91
C VAL A 86 2.10 -7.77 9.48
N LEU A 87 3.10 -7.85 10.37
CA LEU A 87 4.44 -7.39 10.05
C LEU A 87 5.11 -8.28 9.01
N GLN A 88 4.85 -9.60 9.03
CA GLN A 88 5.37 -10.54 8.03
C GLN A 88 4.78 -10.28 6.63
N ASP A 89 3.48 -9.98 6.53
CA ASP A 89 2.84 -9.64 5.25
C ASP A 89 3.31 -8.27 4.72
N ILE A 90 3.48 -7.28 5.61
CA ILE A 90 4.08 -5.98 5.24
C ILE A 90 5.53 -6.17 4.78
N ALA A 91 6.34 -6.97 5.50
CA ALA A 91 7.71 -7.27 5.12
C ALA A 91 7.78 -7.95 3.75
N TYR A 92 6.90 -8.93 3.49
CA TYR A 92 6.80 -9.58 2.18
C TYR A 92 6.49 -8.57 1.06
N ALA A 93 5.58 -7.63 1.29
CA ALA A 93 5.29 -6.58 0.31
C ALA A 93 6.53 -5.74 0.00
N PHE A 94 7.29 -5.35 1.02
CA PHE A 94 8.53 -4.60 0.85
C PHE A 94 9.63 -5.40 0.15
N GLU A 95 9.82 -6.68 0.46
CA GLU A 95 10.81 -7.52 -0.22
C GLU A 95 10.46 -7.76 -1.70
N THR A 96 9.17 -7.79 -2.03
CA THR A 96 8.70 -8.11 -3.37
C THR A 96 8.63 -6.89 -4.28
N LEU A 97 8.32 -5.71 -3.75
CA LEU A 97 8.01 -4.51 -4.54
C LEU A 97 9.07 -3.41 -4.50
N ALA A 98 10.00 -3.43 -3.53
CA ALA A 98 11.09 -2.46 -3.42
C ALA A 98 12.38 -2.95 -4.10
#